data_AF-A0A662KFN0-F1
#
_entry.id   AF-A0A662KFN0-F1
#
_cell.length_a   1.000
_cell.length_b   1.000
_cell.length_c   1.000
_cell.angle_alpha   90.00
_cell.angle_beta   90.00
_cell.angle_gamma   90.00
#
_symmetry.space_group_name_H-M   'P 1'
#
loop_
_entity.id
_entity.type
_entity.pdbx_description
1 polymer ?
#
loop_
_entity_poly.entity_id
_entity_poly.type
_entity_poly.pdbx_seq_one_letter_code
_entity_poly.pdbx_strand_id
1 'polypeptide(L)'
;MKVLYSVCSWGFGHATRSLPIIRKLKEEGNHLTIISSGETLDLLKKEVGEAVFIDIPDYPVIISEESTKLFAKGLIYGSFSMWRLEKNLRRISKLVEREKFDIIISDGRYDTYS
;
A
#
# COMPACT_ATOMS: atom_id res chain seq x y z
N MET A 1 0.44 -17.91 9.36
CA MET A 1 -0.34 -17.61 8.14
C MET A 1 0.52 -16.80 7.18
N LYS A 2 0.20 -16.80 5.88
CA LYS A 2 0.75 -15.87 4.88
C LYS A 2 -0.14 -14.62 4.84
N VAL A 3 0.41 -13.48 5.24
CA VAL A 3 -0.32 -12.21 5.33
C VAL A 3 0.25 -11.21 4.33
N LEU A 4 -0.62 -10.62 3.52
CA LEU A 4 -0.29 -9.47 2.69
C LEU A 4 -0.72 -8.19 3.41
N TYR A 5 0.22 -7.31 3.73
CA TYR A 5 -0.04 -6.02 4.37
C TYR A 5 0.35 -4.88 3.44
N SER A 6 -0.61 -4.09 2.96
CA SER A 6 -0.33 -2.94 2.11
C SER A 6 -0.38 -1.64 2.91
N VAL A 7 0.72 -0.89 2.91
CA VAL A 7 0.89 0.38 3.62
C VAL A 7 0.95 1.53 2.62
N CYS A 8 0.03 2.48 2.75
CA CYS A 8 0.03 3.72 1.99
C CYS A 8 1.36 4.48 2.17
N SER A 9 1.93 4.98 1.08
CA SER A 9 3.22 5.67 1.05
C SER A 9 3.10 7.19 0.85
N TRP A 10 1.95 7.78 1.13
CA TRP A 10 1.75 9.24 1.10
C TRP A 10 2.44 9.98 2.27
N GLY A 11 3.18 9.26 3.12
CA GLY A 11 4.03 9.80 4.19
C GLY A 11 4.26 8.79 5.32
N PHE A 12 5.21 9.09 6.21
CA PHE A 12 5.58 8.19 7.31
C PHE A 12 4.47 7.96 8.36
N GLY A 13 3.42 8.79 8.36
CA GLY A 13 2.27 8.61 9.25
C GLY A 13 1.61 7.23 9.11
N HIS A 14 1.46 6.73 7.88
CA HIS A 14 0.91 5.40 7.62
C HIS A 14 1.85 4.29 8.11
N ALA A 15 3.15 4.37 7.79
CA ALA A 15 4.13 3.41 8.29
C ALA A 15 4.14 3.33 9.82
N THR A 16 4.24 4.46 10.51
CA THR A 16 4.32 4.50 11.98
C THR A 16 3.07 3.95 12.67
N ARG A 17 1.87 4.19 12.12
CA ARG A 17 0.61 3.62 12.65
C ARG A 17 0.44 2.14 12.32
N SER A 18 1.00 1.67 11.20
CA SER A 18 0.97 0.26 10.80
C SER A 18 2.00 -0.59 11.55
N LEU A 19 3.12 -0.02 12.00
CA LEU A 19 4.21 -0.75 12.66
C LEU A 19 3.79 -1.61 13.87
N PRO A 20 2.97 -1.14 14.83
CA PRO A 20 2.54 -1.97 15.95
C PRO A 20 1.80 -3.23 15.51
N ILE A 21 0.95 -3.13 14.49
CA ILE A 21 0.18 -4.26 13.96
C ILE A 21 1.11 -5.22 13.23
N ILE A 22 1.99 -4.70 12.36
CA ILE A 22 2.98 -5.49 11.63
C ILE A 22 3.89 -6.26 12.60
N ARG A 23 4.37 -5.60 13.66
CA ARG A 23 5.21 -6.24 14.69
C ARG A 23 4.44 -7.34 15.41
N LYS A 24 3.20 -7.10 15.80
CA LYS A 24 2.37 -8.11 16.46
C LYS A 24 2.15 -9.34 15.57
N LEU A 25 1.81 -9.13 14.29
CA LEU A 25 1.65 -10.22 13.33
C LEU A 25 2.95 -11.03 13.15
N LYS A 26 4.10 -10.35 13.15
CA LYS A 26 5.41 -11.00 13.08
C LYS A 26 5.71 -11.82 14.35
N GLU A 27 5.46 -11.26 15.53
CA GLU A 27 5.63 -11.94 16.83
C GLU A 27 4.78 -13.21 16.95
N GLU A 28 3.61 -13.21 16.32
CA GLU A 28 2.72 -14.39 16.23
C GLU A 28 3.21 -15.45 15.23
N GLY A 29 4.38 -15.25 14.60
CA GLY A 29 4.99 -16.21 13.68
C GLY A 29 4.39 -16.21 12.28
N ASN A 30 3.73 -15.11 11.86
CA ASN A 30 3.18 -15.01 10.51
C ASN A 30 4.25 -14.65 9.47
N HIS A 31 4.07 -15.17 8.25
CA HIS A 31 4.90 -14.81 7.09
C HIS A 31 4.33 -13.55 6.44
N LEU A 32 5.05 -12.45 6.57
CA LEU A 32 4.60 -11.14 6.09
C LEU A 32 5.13 -10.84 4.68
N THR A 33 4.22 -10.43 3.81
CA THR A 33 4.54 -9.70 2.59
C THR A 33 3.99 -8.28 2.72
N ILE A 34 4.86 -7.28 2.64
CA ILE A 34 4.54 -5.88 2.84
C ILE A 34 4.65 -5.14 1.51
N ILE A 35 3.57 -4.49 1.11
CA ILE A 35 3.53 -3.61 -0.07
C ILE A 35 3.59 -2.16 0.42
N SER A 36 4.52 -1.39 -0.11
CA SER A 36 4.55 0.08 0.02
C SER A 36 5.42 0.64 -1.10
N SER A 37 5.88 1.89 -1.02
CA SER A 37 6.87 2.42 -1.96
C SER A 37 7.76 3.49 -1.36
N GLY A 38 8.91 3.72 -2.02
CA GLY A 38 9.86 4.78 -1.70
C GLY A 38 10.32 4.79 -0.24
N GLU A 39 10.48 5.98 0.32
CA GLU A 39 10.99 6.17 1.69
C GLU A 39 10.14 5.45 2.75
N THR A 40 8.83 5.35 2.54
CA THR A 40 7.93 4.65 3.48
C THR A 40 8.27 3.16 3.53
N LEU A 41 8.54 2.54 2.38
CA LEU A 41 8.96 1.15 2.30
C LEU A 41 10.32 0.94 2.97
N ASP A 42 11.25 1.88 2.80
CA ASP A 42 12.59 1.78 3.39
C ASP A 42 12.57 1.92 4.91
N LEU A 43 11.70 2.78 5.45
CA LEU A 43 11.42 2.84 6.88
C LEU A 43 10.88 1.50 7.40
N LEU A 44 9.90 0.92 6.70
CA LEU A 44 9.31 -0.38 7.08
C LEU A 44 10.35 -1.50 7.06
N LYS A 45 11.21 -1.57 6.03
CA LYS A 45 12.31 -2.53 5.96
C LYS A 45 13.22 -2.42 7.19
N LYS A 46 13.63 -1.19 7.54
CA LYS A 46 14.51 -0.92 8.67
C LYS A 46 13.88 -1.34 10.00
N GLU A 47 12.60 -1.03 10.21
CA GLU A 47 11.91 -1.21 11.50
C GLU A 47 11.34 -2.62 11.71
N VAL A 48 11.03 -3.34 10.63
CA VAL A 48 10.43 -4.68 10.65
C VAL A 48 11.49 -5.76 10.48
N GLY A 49 12.56 -5.50 9.72
CA GLY A 49 13.59 -6.48 9.41
C GLY A 49 13.07 -7.58 8.49
N GLU A 50 13.19 -8.84 8.89
CA GLU A 50 12.79 -9.99 8.05
C GLU A 50 11.29 -10.01 7.71
N ALA A 51 10.99 -9.75 6.43
CA ALA A 51 9.71 -9.91 5.75
C ALA A 51 9.96 -9.83 4.22
N VAL A 52 8.97 -10.17 3.40
CA VAL A 52 9.02 -9.89 1.95
C VAL A 52 8.53 -8.48 1.71
N PHE A 53 9.31 -7.65 1.01
CA PHE A 53 8.93 -6.27 0.70
C PHE A 53 8.76 -6.10 -0.81
N ILE A 54 7.64 -5.52 -1.22
CA ILE A 54 7.33 -5.29 -2.63
C ILE A 54 7.08 -3.81 -2.85
N ASP A 55 7.87 -3.21 -3.74
CA ASP A 55 7.69 -1.83 -4.17
C ASP A 55 6.59 -1.74 -5.23
N ILE A 56 5.43 -1.21 -4.80
CA ILE A 56 4.32 -0.85 -5.68
C ILE A 56 3.93 0.59 -5.33
N PRO A 57 4.29 1.57 -6.17
CA PRO A 57 3.90 2.95 -5.95
C PRO A 57 2.39 3.10 -5.88
N ASP A 58 1.91 3.92 -4.95
CA ASP A 58 0.48 4.26 -4.85
C ASP A 58 -0.03 4.91 -6.16
N TYR A 59 -1.34 4.97 -6.29
CA TYR A 59 -1.96 5.89 -7.24
C TYR A 59 -1.77 7.34 -6.72
N PRO A 60 -1.54 8.31 -7.62
CA PRO A 60 -1.31 9.69 -7.22
C PRO A 60 -2.56 10.29 -6.56
N VAL A 61 -2.36 10.92 -5.40
CA VAL A 61 -3.41 11.69 -4.72
C VAL A 61 -3.55 13.03 -5.36
N ILE A 62 -4.79 13.39 -5.61
CA ILE A 62 -5.12 14.72 -6.07
C ILE A 62 -5.45 15.54 -4.82
N ILE A 63 -4.51 16.39 -4.40
CA ILE A 63 -4.65 17.29 -3.26
C ILE A 63 -4.51 18.76 -3.69
N SER A 64 -5.28 19.62 -3.05
CA SER A 64 -5.27 21.07 -3.26
C SER A 64 -5.96 21.76 -2.08
N GLU A 65 -5.42 22.90 -1.65
CA GLU A 65 -6.00 23.72 -0.57
C GLU A 65 -7.29 24.43 -1.03
N GLU A 66 -7.39 24.76 -2.32
CA GLU A 66 -8.58 25.36 -2.92
C GLU A 66 -9.44 24.32 -3.64
N SER A 67 -10.76 24.39 -3.44
CA SER A 67 -11.75 23.47 -4.01
C SER A 67 -11.85 23.53 -5.54
N THR A 68 -11.71 24.73 -6.14
CA THR A 68 -11.72 24.91 -7.61
C THR A 68 -10.49 24.28 -8.26
N LYS A 69 -9.32 24.45 -7.66
CA LYS A 69 -8.07 23.80 -8.08
C LYS A 69 -8.12 22.29 -7.86
N LEU A 70 -8.74 21.82 -6.77
CA LEU A 70 -8.97 20.39 -6.54
C LEU A 70 -9.82 19.79 -7.66
N PHE A 71 -10.93 20.43 -8.01
CA PHE A 71 -11.80 20.01 -9.09
C PHE A 71 -11.07 19.99 -10.45
N ALA A 72 -10.33 21.06 -10.78
CA ALA A 72 -9.56 21.13 -12.01
C ALA A 72 -8.47 20.04 -12.09
N LYS A 73 -7.71 19.84 -11.01
CA LYS A 73 -6.73 18.73 -10.95
C LYS A 73 -7.42 17.37 -11.04
N GLY A 74 -8.61 17.21 -10.44
CA GLY A 74 -9.45 16.02 -10.53
C GLY A 74 -9.78 15.67 -11.98
N LEU A 75 -10.21 16.66 -12.77
CA LEU A 75 -10.51 16.46 -14.19
C LEU A 75 -9.27 16.10 -15.03
N ILE A 76 -8.12 16.70 -14.72
CA ILE A 76 -6.89 16.49 -15.49
C ILE A 76 -6.21 15.16 -15.14
N TYR A 77 -6.06 14.86 -13.85
CA TYR A 77 -5.26 13.74 -13.35
C TYR A 77 -6.09 12.55 -12.88
N GLY A 78 -7.41 12.70 -12.73
CA GLY A 78 -8.28 11.64 -12.22
C GLY A 78 -8.24 10.37 -13.07
N SER A 79 -8.24 10.50 -14.40
CA SER A 79 -8.11 9.37 -15.32
C SER A 79 -6.78 8.63 -15.14
N PHE A 80 -5.69 9.35 -14.90
CA PHE A 80 -4.38 8.76 -14.62
C PHE A 80 -4.34 8.04 -13.26
N SER A 81 -4.92 8.64 -12.21
CA SER A 81 -5.07 7.99 -10.90
C SER A 81 -5.89 6.70 -10.99
N MET A 82 -7.02 6.74 -11.73
CA MET A 82 -7.87 5.56 -11.95
C MET A 82 -7.15 4.47 -12.73
N TRP A 83 -6.44 4.83 -13.81
CA TRP A 83 -5.64 3.87 -14.57
C TRP A 83 -4.57 3.21 -13.71
N ARG A 84 -3.91 3.97 -12.83
CA ARG A 84 -2.88 3.43 -11.93
C ARG A 84 -3.47 2.50 -10.87
N LEU A 85 -4.62 2.88 -10.30
CA LEU A 85 -5.39 2.05 -9.38
C LEU A 85 -5.71 0.69 -10.01
N GLU A 86 -6.29 0.70 -11.21
CA GLU A 86 -6.66 -0.52 -11.93
C GLU A 86 -5.45 -1.39 -12.27
N LYS A 87 -4.36 -0.77 -12.71
CA LYS A 87 -3.10 -1.46 -13.00
C LYS A 87 -2.53 -2.15 -11.75
N ASN A 88 -2.54 -1.47 -10.61
CA ASN A 88 -2.06 -2.00 -9.35
C ASN A 88 -2.97 -3.13 -8.83
N LEU A 89 -4.30 -2.96 -8.89
CA LEU A 89 -5.26 -4.01 -8.57
C LEU A 89 -4.97 -5.29 -9.38
N ARG A 90 -4.87 -5.20 -10.70
CA ARG A 90 -4.54 -6.36 -11.56
C ARG A 90 -3.21 -7.02 -11.19
N ARG A 91 -2.19 -6.23 -10.80
CA ARG A 91 -0.88 -6.74 -10.39
C ARG A 91 -0.97 -7.48 -9.05
N ILE A 92 -1.71 -6.92 -8.09
CA ILE A 92 -1.85 -7.49 -6.75
C ILE A 92 -2.79 -8.69 -6.77
N SER A 93 -3.88 -8.68 -7.55
CA SER A 93 -4.73 -9.87 -7.73
C SER A 93 -3.93 -11.06 -8.26
N LYS A 94 -3.07 -10.86 -9.27
CA LYS A 94 -2.16 -11.92 -9.76
C LYS A 94 -1.16 -12.40 -8.71
N LEU A 95 -0.70 -11.49 -7.85
CA LEU A 95 0.18 -11.83 -6.73
C LEU A 95 -0.56 -12.70 -5.71
N VAL A 96 -1.78 -12.31 -5.33
CA VAL A 96 -2.63 -13.05 -4.39
C VAL A 96 -3.00 -14.43 -4.93
N GLU A 97 -3.38 -14.51 -6.20
CA GLU A 97 -3.70 -15.78 -6.87
C GLU A 97 -2.53 -16.76 -6.89
N ARG A 98 -1.30 -16.25 -7.07
CA ARG A 98 -0.07 -17.05 -7.13
C ARG A 98 0.42 -17.45 -5.75
N GLU A 99 0.49 -16.50 -4.81
CA GLU A 99 1.12 -16.70 -3.50
C GLU A 99 0.18 -17.29 -2.45
N LYS A 100 -1.13 -17.27 -2.70
CA LYS A 100 -2.18 -17.81 -1.82
C LYS A 100 -2.08 -17.25 -0.39
N PHE A 101 -2.27 -15.95 -0.23
CA PHE A 101 -2.34 -15.35 1.10
C PHE A 101 -3.62 -15.77 1.83
N ASP A 102 -3.50 -15.98 3.14
CA ASP A 102 -4.63 -16.29 4.01
C ASP A 102 -5.43 -15.03 4.36
N ILE A 103 -4.71 -13.91 4.53
CA ILE A 103 -5.28 -12.62 4.94
C ILE A 103 -4.62 -11.48 4.15
N ILE A 104 -5.44 -10.50 3.77
CA ILE A 104 -5.01 -9.23 3.18
C ILE A 104 -5.43 -8.09 4.12
N ILE A 105 -4.49 -7.24 4.51
CA ILE A 105 -4.73 -6.05 5.33
C ILE A 105 -4.31 -4.83 4.53
N SER A 106 -5.18 -3.83 4.44
CA SER A 106 -4.89 -2.57 3.76
C SER A 106 -4.98 -1.38 4.70
N ASP A 107 -3.87 -0.65 4.82
CA ASP A 107 -3.81 0.67 5.45
C ASP A 107 -4.00 1.74 4.38
N GLY A 108 -5.26 2.03 4.05
CA GLY A 108 -5.65 3.14 3.19
C GLY A 108 -5.29 2.99 1.70
N ARG A 109 -4.85 1.80 1.27
CA ARG A 109 -4.55 1.49 -0.13
C ARG A 109 -5.74 0.80 -0.79
N TYR A 110 -6.43 1.54 -1.65
CA TYR A 110 -7.59 1.02 -2.38
C TYR A 110 -7.23 0.14 -3.58
N ASP A 111 -5.93 0.03 -3.91
CA ASP A 111 -5.42 -0.80 -4.99
C ASP A 111 -5.05 -2.23 -4.57
N THR A 112 -5.36 -2.63 -3.33
CA THR A 112 -4.80 -3.86 -2.75
C THR A 112 -5.57 -5.13 -3.08
N TYR A 113 -6.90 -5.11 -3.20
CA TYR A 113 -7.67 -6.31 -3.55
C TYR A 113 -9.12 -5.99 -3.94
N SER A 114 -9.73 -6.81 -4.80
CA SER A 114 -11.15 -6.76 -5.20
C SER A 114 -11.75 -8.16 -5.20
#